data_AF-A0A1F3YVR8-F1
#
_entry.id   AF-A0A1F3YVR8-F1
#
_cell.length_a   1.000
_cell.length_b   1.000
_cell.length_c   1.000
_cell.angle_alpha   90.00
_cell.angle_beta   90.00
_cell.angle_gamma   90.00
#
_symmetry.space_group_name_H-M   'P 1'
#
loop_
_entity.id
_entity.type
_entity.pdbx_description
1 polymer ?
#
loop_
_entity_poly.entity_id
_entity_poly.type
_entity_poly.pdbx_seq_one_letter_code
_entity_poly.pdbx_strand_id
1 'polypeptide(L)'
;MSRKRLRRAQRLACAIQQIRGHEVPERAILHLFGRYIPQFIALTASSPMVQGFDTQFDSARLNSVFSFPLSGRAPYVLSWTDFGRFYNKMTGTGVVESMKDFYWDIRPKPEYGTIEIRVCDTPLTVEKAAALAGYVQSIARYLLVEAPFRPDEDDYLVYAFNRFQACRFGLDGQLVDPRTHERIRIGDDIVDTLARIEQHAIELGAEGACKAVRDSLAAGNDAQWIRQRYAAEKSLPEVVRQQSEFWAAGK
;
A
#
# COMPACT_ATOMS: atom_id res chain seq x y z
N MET A 1 -0.02 -26.06 8.01
CA MET A 1 0.33 -25.11 6.93
C MET A 1 1.76 -24.58 7.13
N SER A 2 2.66 -24.66 6.14
CA SER A 2 4.09 -24.34 6.32
C SER A 2 4.34 -22.83 6.51
N ARG A 3 5.20 -22.45 7.48
CA ARG A 3 5.71 -21.06 7.70
C ARG A 3 6.21 -20.38 6.41
N LYS A 4 6.62 -21.15 5.38
CA LYS A 4 7.01 -20.64 4.06
C LYS A 4 5.83 -20.13 3.22
N ARG A 5 4.63 -20.74 3.32
CA ARG A 5 3.42 -20.26 2.62
C ARG A 5 2.90 -18.96 3.25
N LEU A 6 2.92 -18.85 4.57
CA LEU A 6 2.52 -17.62 5.29
C LEU A 6 3.43 -16.43 4.92
N ARG A 7 4.76 -16.65 4.88
CA ARG A 7 5.73 -15.63 4.42
C ARG A 7 5.62 -15.32 2.93
N ARG A 8 5.18 -16.28 2.09
CA ARG A 8 4.90 -16.01 0.67
C ARG A 8 3.62 -15.20 0.50
N ALA A 9 2.56 -15.49 1.25
CA ALA A 9 1.31 -14.71 1.22
C ALA A 9 1.53 -13.26 1.73
N GLN A 10 2.26 -13.08 2.84
CA GLN A 10 2.66 -11.75 3.35
C GLN A 10 3.61 -11.00 2.39
N ARG A 11 4.43 -11.71 1.62
CA ARG A 11 5.28 -11.10 0.57
C ARG A 11 4.52 -10.85 -0.74
N LEU A 12 3.43 -11.57 -1.01
CA LEU A 12 2.63 -11.45 -2.22
C LEU A 12 1.86 -10.12 -2.27
N ALA A 13 1.49 -9.56 -1.11
CA ALA A 13 0.76 -8.29 -1.05
C ALA A 13 1.65 -7.05 -1.32
N CYS A 14 2.99 -7.18 -1.31
CA CYS A 14 3.91 -6.05 -1.16
C CYS A 14 5.12 -6.02 -2.10
N ALA A 15 5.35 -7.06 -2.90
CA ALA A 15 6.45 -7.08 -3.86
C ALA A 15 5.90 -6.93 -5.29
N ILE A 16 6.07 -5.75 -5.89
CA ILE A 16 5.90 -5.60 -7.34
C ILE A 16 7.13 -6.27 -7.98
N GLN A 17 6.97 -7.50 -8.45
CA GLN A 17 8.00 -8.15 -9.25
C GLN A 17 8.00 -7.57 -10.67
N GLN A 18 9.11 -6.92 -11.00
CA GLN A 18 9.73 -6.77 -12.31
C GLN A 18 8.81 -6.96 -13.53
N ILE A 19 8.28 -5.86 -14.08
CA ILE A 19 7.99 -5.80 -15.52
C ILE A 19 9.32 -5.41 -16.17
N ARG A 20 10.02 -6.40 -16.75
CA ARG A 20 11.18 -6.14 -17.60
C ARG A 20 10.69 -5.48 -18.88
N GLY A 21 11.21 -4.30 -19.18
CA GLY A 21 11.05 -3.63 -20.47
C GLY A 21 10.49 -2.22 -20.31
N HIS A 22 11.21 -1.27 -20.91
CA HIS A 22 10.81 0.12 -21.22
C HIS A 22 11.21 1.22 -20.22
N GLU A 23 12.24 1.97 -20.65
CA GLU A 23 12.56 3.42 -20.59
C GLU A 23 12.22 4.31 -19.39
N VAL A 24 11.36 3.92 -18.45
CA VAL A 24 11.13 4.68 -17.22
C VAL A 24 12.16 4.22 -16.18
N PRO A 25 13.05 5.10 -15.66
CA PRO A 25 13.94 4.71 -14.59
C PRO A 25 13.11 4.19 -13.41
N GLU A 26 13.47 3.02 -12.85
CA GLU A 26 12.82 2.38 -11.68
C GLU A 26 12.64 3.31 -10.45
N ARG A 27 13.16 4.54 -10.50
CA ARG A 27 13.07 5.56 -9.46
C ARG A 27 11.97 6.58 -9.71
N ALA A 28 11.69 6.89 -10.99
CA ALA A 28 10.51 7.65 -11.32
C ALA A 28 9.26 6.88 -10.89
N ILE A 29 9.23 5.56 -11.09
CA ILE A 29 8.08 4.72 -10.69
C ILE A 29 7.81 4.77 -9.18
N LEU A 30 8.86 4.84 -8.33
CA LEU A 30 8.69 4.99 -6.87
C LEU A 30 7.89 6.25 -6.55
N HIS A 31 8.24 7.36 -7.21
CA HIS A 31 7.57 8.64 -6.99
C HIS A 31 6.15 8.65 -7.56
N LEU A 32 5.95 8.09 -8.75
CA LEU A 32 4.61 7.92 -9.35
C LEU A 32 3.68 7.08 -8.46
N PHE A 33 4.20 6.02 -7.84
CA PHE A 33 3.45 5.19 -6.89
C PHE A 33 3.06 5.94 -5.61
N GLY A 34 3.77 7.01 -5.25
CA GLY A 34 3.49 7.81 -4.06
C GLY A 34 2.03 8.28 -3.98
N ARG A 35 1.41 8.63 -5.12
CA ARG A 35 0.01 9.09 -5.22
C ARG A 35 -1.01 8.02 -4.83
N TYR A 36 -0.68 6.73 -4.96
CA TYR A 36 -1.59 5.61 -4.72
C TYR A 36 -1.43 4.98 -3.33
N ILE A 37 -0.44 5.42 -2.55
CA ILE A 37 -0.21 4.92 -1.19
C ILE A 37 -1.45 4.97 -0.30
N PRO A 38 -2.22 6.08 -0.26
CA PRO A 38 -3.46 6.15 0.51
C PRO A 38 -4.49 5.08 0.10
N GLN A 39 -4.59 4.76 -1.19
CA GLN A 39 -5.49 3.71 -1.68
C GLN A 39 -5.09 2.34 -1.14
N PHE A 40 -3.79 2.01 -1.18
CA PHE A 40 -3.30 0.72 -0.69
C PHE A 40 -3.51 0.56 0.81
N ILE A 41 -3.29 1.63 1.58
CA ILE A 41 -3.56 1.64 3.01
C ILE A 41 -5.05 1.38 3.26
N ALA A 42 -5.93 2.17 2.62
CA ALA A 42 -7.37 2.09 2.84
C ALA A 42 -7.97 0.72 2.49
N LEU A 43 -7.54 0.13 1.37
CA LEU A 43 -7.99 -1.19 0.91
C LEU A 43 -7.52 -2.35 1.81
N THR A 44 -6.29 -2.24 2.33
CA THR A 44 -5.65 -3.31 3.11
C THR A 44 -5.91 -3.21 4.60
N ALA A 45 -6.40 -2.07 5.09
CA ALA A 45 -6.55 -1.78 6.51
C ALA A 45 -7.28 -2.89 7.27
N SER A 46 -6.56 -3.50 8.23
CA SER A 46 -7.01 -4.66 8.99
C SER A 46 -6.52 -4.66 10.44
N SER A 47 -6.08 -3.51 10.96
CA SER A 47 -5.46 -3.40 12.28
C SER A 47 -6.11 -2.33 13.19
N PRO A 48 -7.44 -2.36 13.43
CA PRO A 48 -8.09 -1.35 14.26
C PRO A 48 -7.85 -1.52 15.76
N MET A 49 -7.54 -2.75 16.20
CA MET A 49 -7.39 -3.10 17.60
C MET A 49 -5.92 -3.20 18.00
N VAL A 50 -5.50 -2.50 19.05
CA VAL A 50 -4.15 -2.59 19.63
C VAL A 50 -4.26 -2.77 21.14
N GLN A 51 -3.55 -3.76 21.69
CA GLN A 51 -3.52 -4.07 23.12
C GLN A 51 -4.90 -4.23 23.79
N GLY A 52 -5.89 -4.71 23.02
CA GLY A 52 -7.24 -4.91 23.53
C GLY A 52 -8.23 -3.78 23.26
N PHE A 53 -7.77 -2.67 22.70
CA PHE A 53 -8.59 -1.46 22.53
C PHE A 53 -8.73 -1.06 21.07
N ASP A 54 -9.90 -0.53 20.71
CA ASP A 54 -10.12 0.10 19.41
C ASP A 54 -9.38 1.44 19.37
N THR A 55 -8.37 1.51 18.50
CA THR A 55 -7.55 2.71 18.30
C THR A 55 -8.29 3.83 17.59
N GLN A 56 -9.48 3.54 17.04
CA GLN A 56 -10.21 4.37 16.09
C GLN A 56 -9.51 4.55 14.74
N PHE A 57 -8.34 3.94 14.51
CA PHE A 57 -7.72 3.87 13.18
C PHE A 57 -8.16 2.59 12.47
N ASP A 58 -8.34 2.64 11.15
CA ASP A 58 -8.54 1.42 10.36
C ASP A 58 -7.24 0.64 10.21
N SER A 59 -6.12 1.36 10.05
CA SER A 59 -4.77 0.81 10.07
C SER A 59 -3.93 1.49 11.14
N ALA A 60 -3.86 0.89 12.33
CA ALA A 60 -3.02 1.39 13.43
C ALA A 60 -1.54 1.00 13.26
N ARG A 61 -1.24 -0.06 12.50
CA ARG A 61 0.13 -0.58 12.28
C ARG A 61 1.10 0.52 11.84
N LEU A 62 0.66 1.40 10.93
CA LEU A 62 1.51 2.43 10.36
C LEU A 62 1.84 3.56 11.33
N ASN A 63 1.07 3.73 12.41
CA ASN A 63 1.39 4.69 13.47
C ASN A 63 2.55 4.19 14.34
N SER A 64 2.62 2.88 14.59
CA SER A 64 3.74 2.27 15.32
C SER A 64 5.07 2.37 14.58
N VAL A 65 5.04 2.40 13.24
CA VAL A 65 6.24 2.57 12.40
C VAL A 65 6.64 4.04 12.27
N PHE A 66 5.69 4.97 12.41
CA PHE A 66 5.95 6.40 12.23
C PHE A 66 6.84 7.02 13.32
N SER A 67 6.98 6.36 14.47
CA SER A 67 7.87 6.79 15.55
C SER A 67 9.36 6.64 15.21
N PHE A 68 9.71 5.93 14.13
CA PHE A 68 11.10 5.75 13.71
C PHE A 68 11.61 6.97 12.91
N PRO A 69 12.82 7.50 13.19
CA PRO A 69 13.34 8.73 12.58
C PRO A 69 13.44 8.72 11.05
N LEU A 70 13.53 7.53 10.44
CA LEU A 70 13.71 7.32 9.00
C LEU A 70 12.48 6.67 8.37
N SER A 71 11.29 6.94 8.92
CA SER A 71 10.01 6.45 8.42
C SER A 71 9.33 7.44 7.45
N GLY A 72 8.35 6.96 6.68
CA GLY A 72 7.55 7.79 5.76
C GLY A 72 8.01 7.66 4.31
N ARG A 73 8.07 8.78 3.56
CA ARG A 73 8.48 8.74 2.15
C ARG A 73 9.99 8.66 1.99
N ALA A 74 10.44 8.07 0.88
CA ALA A 74 11.82 8.21 0.43
C ALA A 74 12.13 9.67 0.04
N PRO A 75 13.39 10.13 0.11
CA PRO A 75 13.77 11.43 -0.42
C PRO A 75 13.48 11.48 -1.93
N TYR A 76 13.13 12.67 -2.41
CA TYR A 76 12.87 12.88 -3.83
C TYR A 76 14.19 12.91 -4.61
N VAL A 77 14.45 11.85 -5.38
CA VAL A 77 15.66 11.71 -6.20
C VAL A 77 15.34 10.91 -7.45
N LEU A 78 15.53 11.53 -8.61
CA LEU A 78 15.15 10.92 -9.90
C LEU A 78 16.23 10.03 -10.51
N SER A 79 17.51 10.15 -10.08
CA SER A 79 18.64 9.45 -10.69
C SER A 79 19.37 8.49 -9.75
N TRP A 80 19.95 7.41 -10.31
CA TRP A 80 20.75 6.43 -9.55
C TRP A 80 21.94 7.06 -8.82
N THR A 81 22.60 7.97 -9.50
CA THR A 81 23.72 8.71 -8.95
C THR A 81 23.30 9.59 -7.76
N ASP A 82 22.17 10.30 -7.84
CA ASP A 82 21.69 11.17 -6.75
C ASP A 82 21.30 10.39 -5.50
N PHE A 83 20.61 9.28 -5.67
CA PHE A 83 20.29 8.41 -4.55
C PHE A 83 21.54 7.75 -3.94
N GLY A 84 22.51 7.35 -4.76
CA GLY A 84 23.80 6.86 -4.26
C GLY A 84 24.52 7.93 -3.43
N ARG A 85 24.50 9.20 -3.90
CA ARG A 85 25.00 10.34 -3.11
C ARG A 85 24.24 10.52 -1.80
N PHE A 86 22.91 10.48 -1.83
CA PHE A 86 22.09 10.54 -0.61
C PHE A 86 22.43 9.41 0.36
N TYR A 87 22.47 8.17 -0.14
CA TYR A 87 22.74 6.99 0.68
C TYR A 87 24.13 7.07 1.32
N ASN A 88 25.17 7.41 0.56
CA ASN A 88 26.52 7.57 1.08
C ASN A 88 26.63 8.70 2.13
N LYS A 89 25.88 9.80 1.96
CA LYS A 89 25.80 10.85 2.97
C LYS A 89 25.15 10.32 4.25
N MET A 90 24.05 9.59 4.14
CA MET A 90 23.34 9.01 5.29
C MET A 90 24.20 7.97 6.02
N THR A 91 24.88 7.06 5.31
CA THR A 91 25.77 6.09 5.95
C THR A 91 26.99 6.76 6.58
N GLY A 92 27.50 7.84 5.98
CA GLY A 92 28.56 8.66 6.56
C GLY A 92 28.21 9.29 7.92
N THR A 93 26.92 9.43 8.26
CA THR A 93 26.48 9.91 9.59
C THR A 93 26.58 8.86 10.69
N GLY A 94 26.70 7.57 10.34
CA GLY A 94 26.62 6.46 11.29
C GLY A 94 25.20 6.10 11.77
N VAL A 95 24.17 6.87 11.36
CA VAL A 95 22.76 6.59 11.72
C VAL A 95 22.18 5.45 10.88
N VAL A 96 22.74 5.20 9.69
CA VAL A 96 22.31 4.17 8.74
C VAL A 96 23.48 3.25 8.44
N GLU A 97 23.30 1.95 8.63
CA GLU A 97 24.27 0.93 8.24
C GLU A 97 23.87 0.28 6.91
N SER A 98 22.57 0.16 6.66
CA SER A 98 22.04 -0.55 5.51
C SER A 98 20.69 -0.01 5.03
N MET A 99 20.27 -0.43 3.83
CA MET A 99 18.91 -0.18 3.31
C MET A 99 17.77 -0.72 4.20
N LYS A 100 18.07 -1.54 5.22
CA LYS A 100 17.07 -2.06 6.14
C LYS A 100 16.67 -1.03 7.20
N ASP A 101 17.50 -0.02 7.43
CA ASP A 101 17.29 1.00 8.47
C ASP A 101 16.31 2.08 8.01
N PHE A 102 16.05 2.16 6.71
CA PHE A 102 14.98 2.99 6.16
C PHE A 102 13.62 2.30 6.30
N TYR A 103 12.72 2.97 7.02
CA TYR A 103 11.33 2.58 7.21
C TYR A 103 10.43 3.27 6.20
N TRP A 104 10.89 3.36 4.95
CA TRP A 104 10.11 3.99 3.89
C TRP A 104 8.90 3.16 3.50
N ASP A 105 7.81 3.87 3.21
CA ASP A 105 6.53 3.35 2.74
C ASP A 105 6.67 2.64 1.39
N ILE A 106 7.55 3.12 0.51
CA ILE A 106 8.00 2.43 -0.71
C ILE A 106 9.52 2.33 -0.65
N ARG A 107 10.06 1.13 -0.85
CA ARG A 107 11.51 0.89 -0.80
C ARG A 107 12.03 0.34 -2.13
N PRO A 108 13.05 0.95 -2.73
CA PRO A 108 13.72 0.36 -3.89
C PRO A 108 14.52 -0.89 -3.47
N LYS A 109 14.53 -1.90 -4.35
CA LYS A 109 15.27 -3.16 -4.20
C LYS A 109 16.15 -3.37 -5.44
N PRO A 110 17.30 -2.67 -5.51
CA PRO A 110 18.17 -2.65 -6.68
C PRO A 110 18.68 -4.05 -7.06
N GLU A 111 18.88 -4.91 -6.06
CA GLU A 111 19.31 -6.29 -6.27
C GLU A 111 18.30 -7.13 -7.08
N TYR A 112 17.05 -6.69 -7.18
CA TYR A 112 15.98 -7.35 -7.93
C TYR A 112 15.43 -6.49 -9.08
N GLY A 113 15.85 -5.23 -9.21
CA GLY A 113 15.23 -4.26 -10.13
C GLY A 113 13.74 -4.04 -9.82
N THR A 114 13.41 -3.89 -8.54
CA THR A 114 12.02 -3.75 -8.09
C THR A 114 11.83 -2.66 -7.05
N ILE A 115 10.57 -2.32 -6.80
CA ILE A 115 10.14 -1.57 -5.61
C ILE A 115 9.27 -2.46 -4.73
N GLU A 116 9.32 -2.22 -3.43
CA GLU A 116 8.52 -2.89 -2.41
C GLU A 116 7.59 -1.88 -1.75
N ILE A 117 6.28 -2.09 -1.86
CA ILE A 117 5.27 -1.29 -1.16
C ILE A 117 5.10 -1.88 0.23
N ARG A 118 5.32 -1.10 1.29
CA ARG A 118 5.42 -1.60 2.68
C ARG A 118 4.32 -1.07 3.60
N VAL A 119 3.33 -0.40 3.02
CA VAL A 119 2.23 0.24 3.76
C VAL A 119 1.09 -0.71 4.09
N CYS A 120 0.94 -1.81 3.36
CA CYS A 120 -0.21 -2.69 3.48
C CYS A 120 -0.25 -3.43 4.82
N ASP A 121 -1.42 -3.50 5.44
CA ASP A 121 -1.71 -4.51 6.46
C ASP A 121 -1.89 -5.89 5.79
N THR A 122 -1.85 -6.96 6.59
CA THR A 122 -2.13 -8.32 6.07
C THR A 122 -3.64 -8.48 5.93
N PRO A 123 -4.18 -8.76 4.73
CA PRO A 123 -5.61 -9.00 4.55
C PRO A 123 -6.08 -10.27 5.27
N LEU A 124 -7.38 -10.39 5.52
CA LEU A 124 -7.94 -11.58 6.20
C LEU A 124 -8.07 -12.81 5.30
N THR A 125 -7.90 -12.68 3.99
CA THR A 125 -7.94 -13.81 3.04
C THR A 125 -6.80 -13.74 2.01
N VAL A 126 -6.44 -14.90 1.46
CA VAL A 126 -5.42 -14.99 0.40
C VAL A 126 -5.96 -14.42 -0.90
N GLU A 127 -7.25 -14.58 -1.15
CA GLU A 127 -7.98 -14.10 -2.32
C GLU A 127 -7.94 -12.57 -2.37
N LYS A 128 -8.19 -11.90 -1.24
CA LYS A 128 -8.07 -10.44 -1.13
C LYS A 128 -6.63 -9.99 -1.36
N ALA A 129 -5.65 -10.69 -0.78
CA ALA A 129 -4.24 -10.39 -1.01
C ALA A 129 -3.84 -10.54 -2.50
N ALA A 130 -4.35 -11.56 -3.19
CA ALA A 130 -4.12 -11.78 -4.62
C ALA A 130 -4.81 -10.72 -5.49
N ALA A 131 -6.05 -10.35 -5.15
CA ALA A 131 -6.79 -9.28 -5.84
C ALA A 131 -6.05 -7.94 -5.75
N LEU A 132 -5.56 -7.60 -4.56
CA LEU A 132 -4.77 -6.39 -4.33
C LEU A 132 -3.43 -6.42 -5.08
N ALA A 133 -2.78 -7.58 -5.18
CA ALA A 133 -1.57 -7.72 -5.99
C ALA A 133 -1.85 -7.46 -7.48
N GLY A 134 -2.96 -7.97 -8.03
CA GLY A 134 -3.37 -7.69 -9.40
C GLY A 134 -3.69 -6.21 -9.65
N TYR A 135 -4.34 -5.55 -8.69
CA TYR A 135 -4.59 -4.10 -8.74
C TYR A 135 -3.29 -3.29 -8.79
N VAL A 136 -2.35 -3.60 -7.89
CA VAL A 136 -1.04 -2.94 -7.83
C VAL A 136 -0.24 -3.17 -9.13
N GLN A 137 -0.25 -4.39 -9.69
CA GLN A 137 0.41 -4.69 -10.96
C GLN A 137 -0.20 -3.93 -12.14
N SER A 138 -1.52 -3.76 -12.15
CA SER A 138 -2.24 -3.00 -13.17
C SER A 138 -1.89 -1.51 -13.12
N ILE A 139 -1.78 -0.93 -11.92
CA ILE A 139 -1.25 0.43 -11.73
C ILE A 139 0.21 0.51 -12.19
N ALA A 140 1.05 -0.48 -11.85
CA ALA A 140 2.45 -0.49 -12.27
C ALA A 140 2.58 -0.42 -13.79
N ARG A 141 1.80 -1.25 -14.52
CA ARG A 141 1.79 -1.24 -15.98
C ARG A 141 1.29 0.09 -16.53
N TYR A 142 0.21 0.64 -15.99
CA TYR A 142 -0.30 1.96 -16.38
C TYR A 142 0.78 3.04 -16.25
N LEU A 143 1.46 3.11 -15.10
CA LEU A 143 2.51 4.10 -14.86
C LEU A 143 3.73 3.93 -15.77
N LEU A 144 4.08 2.69 -16.12
CA LEU A 144 5.22 2.38 -16.99
C LEU A 144 4.93 2.61 -18.47
N VAL A 145 3.72 2.30 -18.93
CA VAL A 145 3.34 2.37 -20.34
C VAL A 145 2.90 3.78 -20.71
N GLU A 146 2.03 4.40 -19.90
CA GLU A 146 1.44 5.69 -20.24
C GLU A 146 2.28 6.87 -19.76
N ALA A 147 3.16 6.67 -18.77
CA ALA A 147 3.94 7.72 -18.11
C ALA A 147 3.10 9.00 -17.86
N PRO A 148 1.93 8.87 -17.22
CA PRO A 148 0.82 9.82 -17.34
C PRO A 148 1.13 11.21 -16.75
N PHE A 149 2.15 11.30 -15.90
CA PHE A 149 2.66 12.53 -15.35
C PHE A 149 4.16 12.37 -15.04
N ARG A 150 4.86 13.50 -14.94
CA ARG A 150 6.24 13.54 -14.43
C ARG A 150 6.19 13.75 -12.92
N PRO A 151 6.97 12.98 -12.13
CA PRO A 151 7.10 13.25 -10.70
C PRO A 151 7.59 14.68 -10.45
N ASP A 152 7.07 15.28 -9.39
CA ASP A 152 7.54 16.55 -8.83
C ASP A 152 7.73 16.40 -7.30
N GLU A 153 8.59 17.22 -6.70
CA GLU A 153 8.74 17.25 -5.24
C GLU A 153 7.42 17.65 -4.57
N ASP A 154 6.69 18.60 -5.18
CA ASP A 154 5.44 19.14 -4.64
C ASP A 154 4.30 18.12 -4.63
N ASP A 155 4.43 17.00 -5.37
CA ASP A 155 3.51 15.86 -5.28
C ASP A 155 3.43 15.28 -3.85
N TYR A 156 4.41 15.60 -3.01
CA TYR A 156 4.48 15.15 -1.63
C TYR A 156 3.99 16.16 -0.57
N LEU A 157 3.58 17.37 -0.96
CA LEU A 157 3.11 18.42 -0.02
C LEU A 157 2.02 17.91 0.93
N VAL A 158 1.11 17.08 0.43
CA VAL A 158 -0.03 16.51 1.17
C VAL A 158 0.15 15.03 1.52
N TYR A 159 1.36 14.46 1.33
CA TYR A 159 1.60 13.02 1.50
C TYR A 159 1.26 12.53 2.91
N ALA A 160 1.74 13.23 3.94
CA ALA A 160 1.48 12.86 5.33
C ALA A 160 -0.01 12.99 5.70
N PHE A 161 -0.69 14.02 5.19
CA PHE A 161 -2.13 14.22 5.39
C PHE A 161 -2.94 13.08 4.76
N ASN A 162 -2.69 12.79 3.47
CA ASN A 162 -3.39 11.74 2.74
C ASN A 162 -3.14 10.35 3.34
N ARG A 163 -1.89 10.09 3.77
CA ARG A 163 -1.53 8.87 4.51
C ARG A 163 -2.29 8.75 5.82
N PHE A 164 -2.37 9.84 6.59
CA PHE A 164 -3.15 9.87 7.83
C PHE A 164 -4.64 9.61 7.59
N GLN A 165 -5.23 10.24 6.57
CA GLN A 165 -6.64 10.05 6.20
C GLN A 165 -6.94 8.58 5.90
N ALA A 166 -6.08 7.92 5.12
CA ALA A 166 -6.21 6.50 4.83
C ALA A 166 -6.06 5.62 6.09
N CYS A 167 -5.07 5.90 6.95
CA CYS A 167 -4.88 5.13 8.18
C CYS A 167 -6.08 5.28 9.14
N ARG A 168 -6.62 6.50 9.28
CA ARG A 168 -7.63 6.84 10.28
C ARG A 168 -9.05 6.49 9.84
N PHE A 169 -9.37 6.72 8.57
CA PHE A 169 -10.74 6.64 8.05
C PHE A 169 -10.90 5.61 6.92
N GLY A 170 -9.82 4.90 6.55
CA GLY A 170 -9.87 3.88 5.51
C GLY A 170 -10.40 4.44 4.19
N LEU A 171 -11.39 3.75 3.64
CA LEU A 171 -12.01 4.10 2.35
C LEU A 171 -12.81 5.41 2.41
N ASP A 172 -13.23 5.84 3.60
CA ASP A 172 -13.98 7.09 3.81
C ASP A 172 -13.08 8.30 4.06
N GLY A 173 -11.75 8.08 4.11
CA GLY A 173 -10.78 9.16 4.21
C GLY A 173 -10.80 10.09 3.00
N GLN A 174 -10.39 11.34 3.22
CA GLN A 174 -10.24 12.32 2.17
C GLN A 174 -8.85 12.27 1.55
N LEU A 175 -8.79 12.39 0.24
CA LEU A 175 -7.57 12.46 -0.54
C LEU A 175 -7.48 13.81 -1.23
N VAL A 176 -6.39 14.52 -0.99
CA VAL A 176 -6.11 15.82 -1.61
C VAL A 176 -5.15 15.62 -2.77
N ASP A 177 -5.47 16.18 -3.93
CA ASP A 177 -4.52 16.30 -5.04
C ASP A 177 -3.61 17.53 -4.80
N PRO A 178 -2.28 17.37 -4.73
CA PRO A 178 -1.36 18.49 -4.48
C PRO A 178 -1.32 19.51 -5.63
N ARG A 179 -1.70 19.14 -6.85
CA ARG A 179 -1.61 20.00 -8.03
C ARG A 179 -2.92 20.76 -8.29
N THR A 180 -4.06 20.09 -8.13
CA THR A 180 -5.38 20.72 -8.36
C THR A 180 -6.00 21.27 -7.08
N HIS A 181 -5.49 20.87 -5.92
CA HIS A 181 -6.06 21.15 -4.59
C HIS A 181 -7.48 20.59 -4.36
N GLU A 182 -7.97 19.77 -5.29
CA GLU A 182 -9.26 19.11 -5.19
C GLU A 182 -9.22 17.99 -4.14
N ARG A 183 -10.41 17.65 -3.63
CA ARG A 183 -10.60 16.61 -2.64
C ARG A 183 -11.55 15.56 -3.15
N ILE A 184 -11.21 14.31 -2.91
CA ILE A 184 -12.03 13.16 -3.27
C ILE A 184 -11.98 12.15 -2.12
N ARG A 185 -13.07 11.39 -1.92
CA ARG A 185 -13.05 10.26 -0.98
C ARG A 185 -12.17 9.15 -1.55
N ILE A 186 -11.34 8.50 -0.72
CA ILE A 186 -10.39 7.48 -1.18
C ILE A 186 -11.12 6.33 -1.91
N GLY A 187 -12.29 5.90 -1.43
CA GLY A 187 -13.10 4.90 -2.12
C GLY A 187 -13.49 5.29 -3.54
N ASP A 188 -13.82 6.57 -3.78
CA ASP A 188 -14.21 7.07 -5.09
C ASP A 188 -12.98 7.24 -6.01
N ASP A 189 -11.85 7.69 -5.45
CA ASP A 189 -10.56 7.74 -6.17
C ASP A 189 -10.08 6.34 -6.62
N ILE A 190 -10.39 5.28 -5.85
CA ILE A 190 -10.11 3.90 -6.26
C ILE A 190 -11.00 3.49 -7.44
N VAL A 191 -12.28 3.89 -7.47
CA VAL A 191 -13.17 3.62 -8.61
C VAL A 191 -12.64 4.29 -9.88
N ASP A 192 -12.21 5.54 -9.77
CA ASP A 192 -11.61 6.28 -10.88
C ASP A 192 -10.30 5.64 -11.35
N THR A 193 -9.43 5.22 -10.42
CA THR A 193 -8.20 4.50 -10.78
C THR A 193 -8.51 3.18 -11.47
N LEU A 194 -9.49 2.40 -10.98
CA LEU A 194 -9.90 1.14 -11.60
C LEU A 194 -10.41 1.34 -13.03
N ALA A 195 -11.10 2.45 -13.31
CA ALA A 195 -11.51 2.79 -14.67
C ALA A 195 -10.30 3.14 -15.55
N ARG A 196 -9.36 3.94 -15.04
CA ARG A 196 -8.14 4.32 -15.79
C ARG A 196 -7.23 3.14 -16.12
N ILE A 197 -7.16 2.14 -15.24
CA ILE A 197 -6.27 0.98 -15.42
C ILE A 197 -6.93 -0.22 -16.10
N GLU A 198 -8.19 -0.11 -16.54
CA GLU A 198 -8.99 -1.23 -17.05
C GLU A 198 -8.25 -1.99 -18.18
N GLN A 199 -7.79 -1.27 -19.20
CA GLN A 199 -7.05 -1.89 -20.31
C GLN A 199 -5.75 -2.55 -19.85
N HIS A 200 -5.05 -1.97 -18.87
CA HIS A 200 -3.83 -2.56 -18.31
C HIS A 200 -4.12 -3.82 -17.50
N ALA A 201 -5.27 -3.88 -16.82
CA ALA A 201 -5.71 -5.07 -16.12
C ALA A 201 -6.05 -6.21 -17.10
N ILE A 202 -6.72 -5.90 -18.22
CA ILE A 202 -7.01 -6.88 -19.29
C ILE A 202 -5.71 -7.45 -19.86
N GLU A 203 -4.77 -6.58 -20.23
CA GLU A 203 -3.45 -6.95 -20.77
C GLU A 203 -2.64 -7.86 -19.82
N LEU A 204 -2.85 -7.74 -18.51
CA LEU A 204 -2.18 -8.57 -17.50
C LEU A 204 -2.99 -9.81 -17.08
N GLY A 205 -4.22 -9.99 -17.58
CA GLY A 205 -5.15 -10.99 -17.08
C GLY A 205 -5.58 -10.76 -15.63
N ALA A 206 -5.51 -9.51 -15.15
CA ALA A 206 -5.83 -9.07 -13.79
C ALA A 206 -7.23 -8.46 -13.67
N GLU A 207 -8.08 -8.57 -14.69
CA GLU A 207 -9.47 -8.09 -14.71
C GLU A 207 -10.31 -8.66 -13.55
N GLY A 208 -10.21 -9.96 -13.26
CA GLY A 208 -10.89 -10.58 -12.14
C GLY A 208 -10.41 -10.06 -10.77
N ALA A 209 -9.12 -9.76 -10.66
CA ALA A 209 -8.54 -9.15 -9.45
C ALA A 209 -9.05 -7.72 -9.24
N CYS A 210 -9.05 -6.90 -10.30
CA CYS A 210 -9.56 -5.53 -10.25
C CYS A 210 -11.08 -5.49 -9.98
N LYS A 211 -11.84 -6.42 -10.54
CA LYS A 211 -13.26 -6.60 -10.22
C LYS A 211 -13.46 -6.94 -8.75
N ALA A 212 -12.68 -7.88 -8.20
CA ALA A 212 -12.76 -8.22 -6.77
C ALA A 212 -12.44 -7.03 -5.86
N VAL A 213 -11.47 -6.18 -6.23
CA VAL A 213 -11.21 -4.92 -5.51
C VAL A 213 -12.41 -3.98 -5.59
N ARG A 214 -12.99 -3.78 -6.79
CA ARG A 214 -14.19 -2.94 -6.99
C ARG A 214 -15.36 -3.42 -6.12
N ASP A 215 -15.68 -4.71 -6.20
CA ASP A 215 -16.78 -5.33 -5.46
C ASP A 215 -16.59 -5.19 -3.94
N SER A 216 -15.33 -5.24 -3.46
CA SER A 216 -15.02 -5.10 -2.03
C SER A 216 -15.33 -3.72 -1.46
N LEU A 217 -15.36 -2.67 -2.28
CA LEU A 217 -15.60 -1.29 -1.82
C LEU A 217 -16.97 -1.13 -1.15
N ALA A 218 -17.98 -1.89 -1.58
CA ALA A 218 -19.32 -1.86 -0.98
C ALA A 218 -19.37 -2.50 0.41
N ALA A 219 -18.55 -3.52 0.65
CA ALA A 219 -18.44 -4.20 1.94
C ALA A 219 -17.51 -3.48 2.92
N GLY A 220 -16.64 -2.61 2.41
CA GLY A 220 -15.64 -1.91 3.20
C GLY A 220 -14.30 -2.64 3.31
N ASN A 221 -13.51 -2.28 4.32
CA ASN A 221 -12.21 -2.91 4.59
C ASN A 221 -12.28 -3.90 5.77
N ASP A 222 -11.18 -4.61 6.01
CA ASP A 222 -11.14 -5.66 7.03
C ASP A 222 -11.24 -5.06 8.45
N ALA A 223 -10.81 -3.81 8.65
CA ALA A 223 -10.97 -3.12 9.91
C ALA A 223 -12.44 -2.90 10.28
N GLN A 224 -13.29 -2.54 9.32
CA GLN A 224 -14.73 -2.43 9.53
C GLN A 224 -15.34 -3.78 9.90
N TRP A 225 -14.96 -4.87 9.21
CA TRP A 225 -15.40 -6.23 9.57
C TRP A 225 -14.99 -6.60 11.00
N ILE A 226 -13.73 -6.33 11.39
CA ILE A 226 -13.21 -6.60 12.74
C ILE A 226 -14.03 -5.85 13.80
N ARG A 227 -14.34 -4.56 13.59
CA ARG A 227 -15.15 -3.78 14.53
C ARG A 227 -16.58 -4.30 14.61
N GLN A 228 -17.19 -4.70 13.48
CA GLN A 228 -18.53 -5.30 13.47
C GLN A 228 -18.58 -6.60 14.27
N ARG A 229 -17.60 -7.51 14.07
CA ARG A 229 -17.51 -8.76 14.84
C ARG A 229 -17.28 -8.47 16.31
N TYR A 230 -16.35 -7.57 16.65
CA TYR A 230 -16.12 -7.21 18.05
C TYR A 230 -17.35 -6.57 18.71
N ALA A 231 -18.11 -5.75 17.97
CA ALA A 231 -19.34 -5.16 18.48
C ALA A 231 -20.41 -6.20 18.81
N ALA A 232 -20.51 -7.28 18.02
CA ALA A 232 -21.43 -8.39 18.23
C ALA A 232 -20.97 -9.34 19.35
N GLU A 233 -19.70 -9.76 19.33
CA GLU A 233 -19.18 -10.81 20.21
C GLU A 233 -18.65 -10.28 21.55
N LYS A 234 -18.26 -9.01 21.61
CA LYS A 234 -17.58 -8.37 22.76
C LYS A 234 -16.33 -9.11 23.25
N SER A 235 -15.72 -9.93 22.39
CA SER A 235 -14.60 -10.81 22.71
C SER A 235 -13.57 -10.81 21.57
N LEU A 236 -12.39 -10.23 21.81
CA LEU A 236 -11.30 -10.25 20.82
C LEU A 236 -10.78 -11.67 20.51
N PRO A 237 -10.64 -12.59 21.49
CA PRO A 237 -10.31 -13.98 21.17
C PRO A 237 -11.29 -14.62 20.19
N GLU A 238 -12.58 -14.33 20.31
CA GLU A 238 -13.60 -14.83 19.39
C GLU A 238 -13.45 -14.22 17.99
N VAL A 239 -13.20 -12.91 17.89
CA VAL A 239 -12.89 -12.28 16.60
C VAL A 239 -11.68 -12.92 15.93
N VAL A 240 -10.61 -13.20 16.68
CA VAL A 240 -9.41 -13.89 16.15
C VAL A 240 -9.71 -15.32 15.68
N ARG A 241 -10.57 -16.04 16.39
CA ARG A 241 -11.06 -17.36 15.98
C ARG A 241 -11.79 -17.26 14.64
N GLN A 242 -12.72 -16.31 14.49
CA GLN A 242 -13.45 -16.08 13.25
C GLN A 242 -12.52 -15.63 12.10
N GLN A 243 -11.53 -14.78 12.36
CA GLN A 243 -10.51 -14.42 11.36
C GLN A 243 -9.74 -15.65 10.86
N SER A 244 -9.43 -16.59 11.76
CA SER A 244 -8.73 -17.83 11.41
C SER A 244 -9.60 -18.75 10.53
N GLU A 245 -10.90 -18.81 10.79
CA GLU A 245 -11.87 -19.52 9.93
C GLU A 245 -11.99 -18.85 8.56
N PHE A 246 -12.10 -17.52 8.53
CA PHE A 246 -12.17 -16.73 7.30
C PHE A 246 -10.94 -16.97 6.41
N TRP A 247 -9.75 -16.96 7.02
CA TRP A 247 -8.49 -17.28 6.33
C TRP A 247 -8.46 -18.72 5.78
N ALA A 248 -9.04 -19.68 6.52
CA ALA A 248 -9.06 -21.09 6.12
C ALA A 248 -10.09 -21.39 5.02
N ALA A 249 -11.23 -20.70 5.04
CA ALA A 249 -12.33 -20.89 4.09
C ALA A 249 -12.11 -20.17 2.75
N GLY A 250 -11.35 -19.07 2.75
CA GLY A 250 -11.07 -18.27 1.54
C GLY A 250 -12.29 -17.50 1.00
N LYS A 251 -13.36 -17.39 1.81
CA LYS A 251 -14.62 -16.69 1.50
C LYS A 251 -15.25 -16.15 2.76
#